data_AF-A0A942YL68-F1
#
_entry.id   AF-A0A942YL68-F1
#
_cell.length_a   1.000
_cell.length_b   1.000
_cell.length_c   1.000
_cell.angle_alpha   90.00
_cell.angle_beta   90.00
_cell.angle_gamma   90.00
#
_symmetry.space_group_name_H-M   'P 1'
#
loop_
_entity.id
_entity.type
_entity.pdbx_description
1 polymer ?
#
loop_
_entity_poly.entity_id
_entity_poly.type
_entity_poly.pdbx_seq_one_letter_code
_entity_poly.pdbx_strand_id
1 'polypeptide(L)'
;MARSQLLKDVVNGKESIESILLRLKVILSDLDNDAIINWVEGELKGYKEQIEVPPYRVLRGAPKGTYIINQVAQYTNANVPLRHILSEVLIDKMVTLDVTDSIGALQNILNSENRDHYQKLIPTEFCHTISTMELQITGMTIYYGANQLDAIVSNVKAKLVEVIMELEKQFENLDDLDIKDQVVDNREKKEEVVGNIQQIIFDNSINVGDRNKIGRSKLGHWFGGGR
;
A
#
# COMPACT_ATOMS: atom_id res chain seq x y z
N MET A 1 -12.61 26.15 13.04
CA MET A 1 -12.34 25.11 14.06
C MET A 1 -10.83 24.95 14.19
N ALA A 2 -10.33 24.73 15.41
CA ALA A 2 -8.93 24.40 15.61
C ALA A 2 -8.65 22.98 15.09
N ARG A 3 -7.48 22.74 14.51
CA ARG A 3 -7.05 21.39 14.13
C ARG A 3 -6.89 20.51 15.38
N SER A 4 -7.29 19.24 15.27
CA SER A 4 -7.12 18.23 16.31
C SER A 4 -5.64 18.08 16.69
N GLN A 5 -5.39 17.70 17.94
CA GLN A 5 -4.08 17.30 18.39
C GLN A 5 -3.62 16.05 17.63
N LEU A 6 -4.53 15.12 17.33
CA LEU A 6 -4.23 13.95 16.52
C LEU A 6 -3.59 14.32 15.16
N LEU A 7 -4.19 15.25 14.41
CA LEU A 7 -3.62 15.71 13.13
C LEU A 7 -2.25 16.38 13.31
N LYS A 8 -2.10 17.20 14.36
CA LYS A 8 -0.81 17.84 14.67
C LYS A 8 0.26 16.82 15.00
N ASP A 9 -0.07 15.73 15.68
CA ASP A 9 0.89 14.69 16.07
C ASP A 9 1.40 13.94 14.85
N VAL A 10 0.53 13.61 13.89
CA VAL A 10 0.91 12.98 12.62
C VAL A 10 1.82 13.90 11.80
N VAL A 11 1.43 15.16 11.61
CA VAL A 11 2.16 16.12 10.76
C VAL A 11 3.50 16.52 11.36
N ASN A 12 3.56 16.71 12.68
CA ASN A 12 4.80 17.07 13.36
C ASN A 12 5.73 15.88 13.62
N GLY A 13 5.26 14.64 13.37
CA GLY A 13 6.02 13.42 13.63
C GLY A 13 6.44 13.25 15.09
N LYS A 14 5.65 13.79 16.04
CA LYS A 14 5.95 13.74 17.47
C LYS A 14 5.67 12.36 18.07
N GLU A 15 4.68 11.66 17.52
CA GLU A 15 4.28 10.33 17.93
C GLU A 15 4.62 9.28 16.88
N SER A 16 4.74 8.02 17.32
CA SER A 16 4.92 6.90 16.39
C SER A 16 3.64 6.65 15.59
N ILE A 17 3.81 6.09 14.38
CA ILE A 17 2.68 5.76 13.50
C ILE A 17 1.74 4.78 14.20
N GLU A 18 2.27 3.85 14.99
CA GLU A 18 1.49 2.88 15.75
C GLU A 18 0.62 3.54 16.83
N SER A 19 1.14 4.54 17.56
CA SER A 19 0.35 5.30 18.55
C SER A 19 -0.84 5.99 17.88
N ILE A 20 -0.58 6.64 16.74
CA ILE A 20 -1.60 7.34 15.94
C ILE A 20 -2.65 6.35 15.41
N LEU A 21 -2.21 5.22 14.85
CA LEU A 21 -3.10 4.17 14.36
C LEU A 21 -3.95 3.56 15.48
N LEU A 22 -3.41 3.41 16.69
CA LEU A 22 -4.16 2.92 17.86
C LEU A 22 -5.27 3.89 18.27
N ARG A 23 -4.97 5.20 18.34
CA ARG A 23 -5.99 6.23 18.61
C ARG A 23 -7.05 6.25 17.52
N LEU A 24 -6.61 6.22 16.27
CA LEU A 24 -7.51 6.22 15.12
C LEU A 24 -8.39 4.98 15.10
N LYS A 25 -7.89 3.81 15.52
CA LYS A 25 -8.68 2.58 15.66
C LYS A 25 -9.88 2.77 16.57
N VAL A 26 -9.70 3.46 17.70
CA VAL A 26 -10.79 3.71 18.66
C VAL A 26 -11.87 4.56 17.99
N ILE A 27 -11.48 5.68 17.37
CA ILE A 27 -12.42 6.58 16.69
C ILE A 27 -13.15 5.86 15.54
N LEU A 28 -12.42 5.13 14.69
CA LEU A 28 -12.99 4.44 13.54
C LEU A 28 -13.88 3.25 13.94
N SER A 29 -13.76 2.73 15.16
CA SER A 29 -14.62 1.66 15.65
C SER A 29 -16.07 2.10 15.82
N ASP A 30 -16.31 3.39 16.07
CA ASP A 30 -17.65 3.97 16.14
C ASP A 30 -18.35 3.99 14.77
N LEU A 31 -17.58 3.94 13.68
CA LEU A 31 -18.10 3.86 12.32
C LEU A 31 -18.58 2.46 11.91
N ASP A 32 -18.27 1.41 12.70
CA ASP A 32 -18.75 0.03 12.49
C ASP A 32 -18.55 -0.45 11.04
N ASN A 33 -17.34 -0.28 10.50
CA ASN A 33 -16.97 -0.71 9.15
C ASN A 33 -15.78 -1.65 9.16
N ASP A 34 -16.03 -2.93 8.87
CA ASP A 34 -15.02 -3.98 8.91
C ASP A 34 -13.84 -3.72 7.97
N ALA A 35 -14.06 -3.17 6.78
CA ALA A 35 -12.98 -2.94 5.81
C ALA A 35 -11.96 -1.91 6.34
N ILE A 36 -12.45 -0.82 6.94
CA ILE A 36 -11.62 0.22 7.56
C ILE A 36 -10.88 -0.35 8.77
N ILE A 37 -11.58 -1.10 9.64
CA ILE A 37 -10.95 -1.70 10.82
C ILE A 37 -9.89 -2.73 10.42
N ASN A 38 -10.16 -3.57 9.42
CA ASN A 38 -9.20 -4.55 8.91
C ASN A 38 -7.96 -3.88 8.34
N TRP A 39 -8.09 -2.73 7.67
CA TRP A 39 -6.94 -1.95 7.23
C TRP A 39 -6.10 -1.48 8.42
N VAL A 40 -6.72 -0.84 9.43
CA VAL A 40 -5.99 -0.38 10.63
C VAL A 40 -5.30 -1.54 11.35
N GLU A 41 -6.00 -2.68 11.50
CA GLU A 41 -5.42 -3.88 12.10
C GLU A 41 -4.27 -4.46 11.29
N GLY A 42 -4.38 -4.47 9.96
CA GLY A 42 -3.33 -4.92 9.05
C GLY A 42 -2.09 -4.03 9.13
N GLU A 43 -2.26 -2.71 9.20
CA GLU A 43 -1.16 -1.77 9.40
C GLU A 43 -0.49 -1.95 10.78
N LEU A 44 -1.26 -2.18 11.84
CA LEU A 44 -0.75 -2.35 13.21
C LEU A 44 -0.07 -3.70 13.47
N LYS A 45 -0.70 -4.79 13.05
CA LYS A 45 -0.31 -6.17 13.42
C LYS A 45 0.29 -6.96 12.26
N GLY A 46 0.21 -6.43 11.04
CA GLY A 46 0.50 -7.16 9.82
C GLY A 46 -0.75 -7.79 9.21
N TYR A 47 -0.70 -8.01 7.91
CA TYR A 47 -1.76 -8.64 7.12
C TYR A 47 -1.66 -10.16 7.24
N LYS A 48 -2.79 -10.83 7.47
CA LYS A 48 -2.82 -12.30 7.54
C LYS A 48 -2.67 -12.90 6.15
N GLU A 49 -2.10 -14.10 6.09
CA GLU A 49 -2.09 -14.91 4.87
C GLU A 49 -3.53 -15.03 4.33
N GLN A 50 -3.71 -14.83 3.01
CA GLN A 50 -4.99 -14.85 2.27
C GLN A 50 -5.80 -13.54 2.28
N ILE A 51 -5.40 -12.51 3.01
CA ILE A 51 -5.99 -11.18 2.89
C ILE A 51 -5.24 -10.41 1.79
N GLU A 52 -5.98 -9.82 0.85
CA GLU A 52 -5.40 -8.94 -0.17
C GLU A 52 -4.80 -7.70 0.51
N VAL A 53 -3.52 -7.45 0.24
CA VAL A 53 -2.83 -6.27 0.74
C VAL A 53 -3.15 -5.05 -0.13
N PRO A 54 -3.16 -3.83 0.43
CA PRO A 54 -3.33 -2.62 -0.37
C PRO A 54 -2.28 -2.51 -1.49
N PRO A 55 -2.60 -1.89 -2.65
CA PRO A 55 -1.67 -1.82 -3.79
C PRO A 55 -0.30 -1.23 -3.48
N TYR A 56 -0.24 -0.24 -2.58
CA TYR A 56 1.03 0.37 -2.15
C TYR A 56 1.93 -0.58 -1.35
N ARG A 57 1.43 -1.73 -0.92
CA ARG A 57 2.17 -2.80 -0.21
C ARG A 57 2.73 -3.87 -1.14
N VAL A 58 2.45 -3.78 -2.44
CA VAL A 58 2.94 -4.72 -3.45
C VAL A 58 4.26 -4.22 -4.01
N LEU A 59 5.34 -4.94 -3.73
CA LEU A 59 6.70 -4.57 -4.16
C LEU A 59 7.13 -5.34 -5.40
N ARG A 60 8.02 -4.71 -6.17
CA ARG A 60 8.67 -5.33 -7.33
C ARG A 60 10.17 -5.33 -7.13
N GLY A 61 10.72 -6.52 -7.00
CA GLY A 61 12.14 -6.71 -6.78
C GLY A 61 12.96 -6.91 -8.05
N ALA A 62 14.28 -6.97 -7.86
CA ALA A 62 15.24 -7.27 -8.92
C ALA A 62 15.91 -8.63 -8.65
N PRO A 63 15.86 -9.58 -9.61
CA PRO A 63 16.53 -10.87 -9.47
C PRO A 63 18.05 -10.69 -9.64
N LYS A 64 18.81 -10.98 -8.59
CA LYS A 64 20.27 -11.06 -8.65
C LYS A 64 20.74 -12.43 -8.20
N GLY A 65 21.84 -12.89 -8.78
CA GLY A 65 22.31 -14.23 -8.49
C GLY A 65 23.69 -14.50 -9.03
N THR A 66 24.09 -15.75 -8.86
CA THR A 66 25.27 -16.32 -9.47
C THR A 66 24.83 -17.25 -10.58
N TYR A 67 25.39 -17.08 -11.77
CA TYR A 67 25.06 -17.91 -12.93
C TYR A 67 26.27 -18.05 -13.85
N ILE A 68 26.27 -19.12 -14.65
CA ILE A 68 27.31 -19.45 -15.60
C ILE A 68 26.70 -19.43 -16.99
N ILE A 69 27.36 -18.72 -17.92
CA ILE A 69 27.01 -18.69 -19.34
C ILE A 69 27.95 -19.60 -20.12
N ASN A 70 27.38 -20.49 -20.92
CA ASN A 70 28.06 -21.42 -21.83
C ASN A 70 29.16 -22.25 -21.16
N GLN A 71 29.05 -22.51 -19.85
CA GLN A 71 30.07 -23.20 -19.06
C GLN A 71 31.46 -22.53 -19.05
N VAL A 72 31.56 -21.26 -19.49
CA VAL A 72 32.83 -20.54 -19.64
C VAL A 72 32.91 -19.34 -18.70
N ALA A 73 31.84 -18.54 -18.63
CA ALA A 73 31.85 -17.28 -17.88
C ALA A 73 30.91 -17.35 -16.68
N GLN A 74 31.47 -17.18 -15.48
CA GLN A 74 30.69 -17.08 -14.23
C GLN A 74 30.47 -15.61 -13.88
N TYR A 75 29.20 -15.25 -13.66
CA TYR A 75 28.78 -13.96 -13.13
C TYR A 75 28.36 -14.14 -11.67
N THR A 76 28.79 -13.23 -10.79
CA THR A 76 28.46 -13.26 -9.36
C THR A 76 27.70 -11.99 -8.98
N ASN A 77 26.66 -12.13 -8.16
CA ASN A 77 25.82 -11.02 -7.71
C ASN A 77 25.35 -10.09 -8.86
N ALA A 78 25.01 -10.67 -10.01
CA ALA A 78 24.61 -9.96 -11.22
C ALA A 78 23.11 -10.17 -11.49
N ASN A 79 22.51 -9.27 -12.27
CA ASN A 79 21.12 -9.42 -12.69
C ASN A 79 20.94 -10.69 -13.51
N VAL A 80 20.03 -11.58 -13.08
CA VAL A 80 19.83 -12.87 -13.74
C VAL A 80 18.96 -12.66 -14.99
N PRO A 81 19.38 -13.11 -16.19
CA PRO A 81 18.66 -12.87 -17.44
C PRO A 81 17.44 -13.80 -17.63
N LEU A 82 16.47 -13.73 -16.72
CA LEU A 82 15.31 -14.63 -16.63
C LEU A 82 14.42 -14.65 -17.88
N ARG A 83 14.38 -13.56 -18.66
CA ARG A 83 13.52 -13.46 -19.87
C ARG A 83 13.84 -14.47 -20.96
N HIS A 84 15.04 -15.06 -20.94
CA HIS A 84 15.43 -16.08 -21.91
C HIS A 84 14.89 -17.48 -21.55
N ILE A 85 14.47 -17.67 -20.30
CA ILE A 85 14.11 -18.99 -19.75
C ILE A 85 12.69 -19.05 -19.18
N LEU A 86 12.11 -17.91 -18.81
CA LEU A 86 10.78 -17.81 -18.22
C LEU A 86 9.92 -16.80 -18.99
N SER A 87 8.61 -17.09 -19.04
CA SER A 87 7.62 -16.12 -19.55
C SER A 87 7.53 -14.89 -18.65
N GLU A 88 7.18 -13.73 -19.21
CA GLU A 88 7.01 -12.48 -18.45
C GLU A 88 6.03 -12.64 -17.28
N VAL A 89 4.95 -13.42 -17.44
CA VAL A 89 3.96 -13.68 -16.38
C VAL A 89 4.58 -14.41 -15.18
N LEU A 90 5.48 -15.37 -15.43
CA LEU A 90 6.17 -16.09 -14.36
C LEU A 90 7.23 -15.23 -13.69
N ILE A 91 7.93 -14.40 -14.46
CA ILE A 91 8.91 -13.45 -13.92
C ILE A 91 8.18 -12.46 -13.00
N ASP A 92 7.06 -11.91 -13.45
CA ASP A 92 6.23 -10.97 -12.71
C ASP A 92 5.82 -11.53 -11.34
N LYS A 93 5.29 -12.76 -11.32
CA LYS A 93 4.92 -13.47 -10.08
C LYS A 93 6.12 -13.75 -9.17
N MET A 94 7.29 -14.04 -9.75
CA MET A 94 8.49 -14.33 -8.98
C MET A 94 9.00 -13.10 -8.24
N VAL A 95 9.08 -11.97 -8.95
CA VAL A 95 9.67 -10.72 -8.46
C VAL A 95 8.70 -9.88 -7.64
N THR A 96 7.40 -10.18 -7.70
CA THR A 96 6.38 -9.53 -6.89
C THR A 96 6.36 -10.10 -5.46
N LEU A 97 6.22 -9.22 -4.48
CA LEU A 97 6.06 -9.56 -3.08
C LEU A 97 4.97 -8.70 -2.45
N ASP A 98 4.00 -9.38 -1.84
CA ASP A 98 2.98 -8.76 -1.01
C ASP A 98 3.54 -8.59 0.41
N VAL A 99 3.74 -7.36 0.85
CA VAL A 99 4.36 -7.06 2.15
C VAL A 99 3.32 -7.12 3.25
N THR A 100 3.35 -8.20 4.02
CA THR A 100 2.40 -8.48 5.11
C THR A 100 2.86 -7.99 6.48
N ASP A 101 4.13 -7.61 6.64
CA ASP A 101 4.69 -7.18 7.93
C ASP A 101 3.98 -5.93 8.49
N SER A 102 3.91 -5.76 9.82
CA SER A 102 3.33 -4.55 10.41
C SER A 102 4.13 -3.30 10.06
N ILE A 103 3.49 -2.12 10.14
CA ILE A 103 4.18 -0.85 9.83
C ILE A 103 5.39 -0.62 10.76
N GLY A 104 5.27 -1.00 12.03
CA GLY A 104 6.36 -0.93 12.99
C GLY A 104 7.53 -1.85 12.63
N ALA A 105 7.26 -3.05 12.12
CA ALA A 105 8.31 -3.96 11.63
C ALA A 105 9.05 -3.36 10.42
N LEU A 106 8.31 -2.75 9.48
CA LEU A 106 8.91 -2.06 8.33
C LEU A 106 9.78 -0.87 8.76
N GLN A 107 9.31 -0.05 9.70
CA GLN A 107 10.11 1.04 10.25
C GLN A 107 11.37 0.54 10.96
N ASN A 108 11.29 -0.58 11.69
CA ASN A 108 12.45 -1.19 12.33
C ASN A 108 13.48 -1.67 11.30
N ILE A 109 13.03 -2.28 10.20
CA ILE A 109 13.91 -2.68 9.09
C ILE A 109 14.59 -1.45 8.49
N LEU A 110 13.84 -0.39 8.19
CA LEU A 110 14.34 0.84 7.60
C LEU A 110 15.36 1.58 8.50
N ASN A 111 15.18 1.50 9.81
CA ASN A 111 16.08 2.09 10.80
C ASN A 111 17.30 1.21 11.13
N SER A 112 17.33 -0.03 10.64
CA SER A 112 18.44 -0.95 10.87
C SER A 112 19.60 -0.71 9.89
N GLU A 113 20.81 -1.12 10.29
CA GLU A 113 21.99 -1.10 9.40
C GLU A 113 21.80 -1.96 8.14
N ASN A 114 20.87 -2.93 8.19
CA ASN A 114 20.59 -3.88 7.11
C ASN A 114 19.34 -3.53 6.30
N ARG A 115 18.91 -2.25 6.27
CA ARG A 115 17.69 -1.82 5.54
C ARG A 115 17.64 -2.23 4.05
N ASP A 116 18.80 -2.41 3.42
CA ASP A 116 18.93 -2.82 2.02
C ASP A 116 18.89 -4.35 1.81
N HIS A 117 18.71 -5.14 2.87
CA HIS A 117 18.70 -6.61 2.84
C HIS A 117 17.29 -7.23 2.83
N TYR A 118 16.24 -6.44 2.58
CA TYR A 118 14.90 -7.01 2.40
C TYR A 118 14.86 -7.81 1.10
N GLN A 119 14.82 -9.14 1.22
CA GLN A 119 15.10 -10.04 0.11
C GLN A 119 14.30 -11.34 0.22
N LYS A 120 14.01 -11.94 -0.95
CA LYS A 120 13.36 -13.23 -1.09
C LYS A 120 14.34 -14.21 -1.73
N LEU A 121 14.82 -15.17 -0.94
CA LEU A 121 15.69 -16.23 -1.45
C LEU A 121 14.89 -17.16 -2.37
N ILE A 122 15.42 -17.42 -3.56
CA ILE A 122 14.85 -18.41 -4.47
C ILE A 122 15.52 -19.75 -4.21
N PRO A 123 14.75 -20.83 -3.94
CA PRO A 123 15.33 -22.14 -3.69
C PRO A 123 16.26 -22.58 -4.81
N THR A 124 17.42 -23.14 -4.45
CA THR A 124 18.42 -23.62 -5.41
C THR A 124 17.84 -24.69 -6.35
N GLU A 125 16.94 -25.52 -5.85
CA GLU A 125 16.23 -26.53 -6.65
C GLU A 125 15.40 -25.91 -7.78
N PHE A 126 14.74 -24.77 -7.49
CA PHE A 126 14.03 -24.01 -8.52
C PHE A 126 15.02 -23.40 -9.53
N CYS A 127 16.15 -22.86 -9.06
CA CYS A 127 17.19 -22.31 -9.92
C CYS A 127 17.73 -23.35 -10.92
N HIS A 128 17.97 -24.58 -10.45
CA HIS A 128 18.39 -25.69 -11.32
C HIS A 128 17.29 -26.12 -12.29
N THR A 129 16.04 -26.13 -11.86
CA THR A 129 14.90 -26.51 -12.72
C THR A 129 14.73 -25.58 -13.93
N ILE A 130 14.96 -24.28 -13.75
CA ILE A 130 14.85 -23.28 -14.82
C ILE A 130 16.16 -23.10 -15.63
N SER A 131 17.24 -23.78 -15.24
CA SER A 131 18.54 -23.66 -15.91
C SER A 131 18.53 -24.40 -17.26
N THR A 132 19.38 -23.93 -18.17
CA THR A 132 19.60 -24.52 -19.51
C THR A 132 21.08 -24.89 -19.67
N MET A 133 21.46 -25.50 -20.81
CA MET A 133 22.86 -25.78 -21.09
C MET A 133 23.68 -24.49 -21.26
N GLU A 134 23.07 -23.45 -21.83
CA GLU A 134 23.69 -22.15 -22.06
C GLU A 134 23.68 -21.26 -20.82
N LEU A 135 22.71 -21.42 -19.91
CA LEU A 135 22.56 -20.61 -18.70
C LEU A 135 22.28 -21.48 -17.48
N GLN A 136 23.30 -21.64 -16.64
CA GLN A 136 23.20 -22.37 -15.38
C GLN A 136 23.10 -21.39 -14.20
N ILE A 137 21.98 -21.39 -13.49
CA ILE A 137 21.76 -20.53 -12.32
C ILE A 137 22.10 -21.33 -11.07
N THR A 138 23.14 -20.92 -10.34
CA THR A 138 23.62 -21.63 -9.14
C THR A 138 23.02 -21.07 -7.85
N GLY A 139 22.50 -19.86 -7.88
CA GLY A 139 21.75 -19.27 -6.78
C GLY A 139 21.15 -17.93 -7.19
N MET A 140 19.97 -17.62 -6.65
CA MET A 140 19.25 -16.39 -6.97
C MET A 140 18.49 -15.87 -5.75
N THR A 141 18.48 -14.56 -5.62
CA THR A 141 17.75 -13.82 -4.60
C THR A 141 17.06 -12.65 -5.27
N ILE A 142 15.80 -12.40 -4.90
CA ILE A 142 15.08 -11.20 -5.31
C ILE A 142 15.33 -10.12 -4.25
N TYR A 143 15.89 -9.00 -4.67
CA TYR A 143 16.16 -7.85 -3.80
C TYR A 143 15.07 -6.81 -3.95
N TYR A 144 14.58 -6.29 -2.82
CA TYR A 144 13.65 -5.16 -2.78
C TYR A 144 14.40 -3.96 -2.21
N GLY A 145 14.26 -2.81 -2.85
CA GLY A 145 14.97 -1.61 -2.41
C GLY A 145 14.34 -1.02 -1.14
N ALA A 146 15.18 -0.50 -0.24
CA ALA A 146 14.70 0.19 0.97
C ALA A 146 13.75 1.35 0.64
N ASN A 147 13.99 2.03 -0.49
CA ASN A 147 13.11 3.08 -0.99
C ASN A 147 11.65 2.62 -1.24
N GLN A 148 11.44 1.34 -1.58
CA GLN A 148 10.10 0.79 -1.74
C GLN A 148 9.41 0.60 -0.39
N LEU A 149 10.15 0.19 0.64
CA LEU A 149 9.64 0.09 2.01
C LEU A 149 9.35 1.49 2.59
N ASP A 150 10.23 2.46 2.34
CA ASP A 150 10.02 3.87 2.71
C ASP A 150 8.75 4.43 2.04
N ALA A 151 8.48 4.02 0.79
CA ALA A 151 7.26 4.40 0.08
C ALA A 151 6.01 3.83 0.75
N ILE A 152 6.03 2.59 1.26
CA ILE A 152 4.93 2.03 2.06
C ILE A 152 4.66 2.92 3.28
N VAL A 153 5.70 3.20 4.07
CA VAL A 153 5.58 4.02 5.29
C VAL A 153 5.05 5.41 4.97
N SER A 154 5.52 6.01 3.88
CA SER A 154 5.06 7.33 3.44
C SER A 154 3.60 7.34 2.99
N ASN A 155 3.16 6.30 2.27
CA ASN A 155 1.75 6.15 1.86
C ASN A 155 0.83 5.99 3.07
N VAL A 156 1.24 5.20 4.07
CA VAL A 156 0.45 5.03 5.31
C VAL A 156 0.32 6.36 6.05
N LYS A 157 1.40 7.15 6.17
CA LYS A 157 1.34 8.50 6.75
C LYS A 157 0.40 9.43 6.00
N ALA A 158 0.46 9.42 4.66
CA ALA A 158 -0.41 10.26 3.83
C ALA A 158 -1.88 9.89 4.05
N LYS A 159 -2.22 8.59 4.00
CA LYS A 159 -3.58 8.09 4.23
C LYS A 159 -4.08 8.42 5.64
N LEU A 160 -3.23 8.30 6.67
CA LEU A 160 -3.58 8.73 8.03
C LEU A 160 -3.99 10.20 8.07
N VAL A 161 -3.19 11.09 7.46
CA VAL A 161 -3.51 12.52 7.40
C VAL A 161 -4.84 12.76 6.69
N GLU A 162 -5.06 12.12 5.54
CA GLU A 162 -6.30 12.25 4.77
C GLU A 162 -7.53 11.74 5.53
N VAL A 163 -7.44 10.57 6.18
CA VAL A 163 -8.53 10.03 7.01
C VAL A 163 -8.84 10.94 8.19
N ILE A 164 -7.82 11.43 8.91
CA ILE A 164 -8.03 12.35 10.04
C ILE A 164 -8.67 13.65 9.55
N MET A 165 -8.23 14.20 8.43
CA MET A 165 -8.86 15.40 7.86
C MET A 165 -10.31 15.15 7.45
N GLU A 166 -10.65 13.96 6.93
CA GLU A 166 -12.02 13.61 6.59
C GLU A 166 -12.89 13.52 7.84
N LEU A 167 -12.37 12.90 8.91
CA LEU A 167 -13.03 12.88 10.21
C LEU A 167 -13.21 14.30 10.78
N GLU A 168 -12.22 15.20 10.67
CA GLU A 168 -12.32 16.58 11.18
C GLU A 168 -13.36 17.44 10.47
N LYS A 169 -13.65 17.14 9.19
CA LYS A 169 -14.70 17.87 8.45
C LYS A 169 -16.08 17.55 8.99
N GLN A 170 -16.25 16.32 9.47
CA GLN A 170 -17.55 15.75 9.77
C GLN A 170 -17.78 15.75 11.28
N PHE A 171 -16.81 15.36 12.10
CA PHE A 171 -16.99 15.25 13.54
C PHE A 171 -16.25 16.35 14.31
N GLU A 172 -16.86 16.77 15.41
CA GLU A 172 -16.25 17.67 16.36
C GLU A 172 -15.44 16.89 17.39
N ASN A 173 -14.37 17.50 17.90
CA ASN A 173 -13.60 17.01 19.04
C ASN A 173 -13.05 15.57 18.92
N LEU A 174 -12.29 15.30 17.85
CA LEU A 174 -11.63 14.00 17.64
C LEU A 174 -10.64 13.61 18.74
N ASP A 175 -10.13 14.58 19.51
CA ASP A 175 -9.08 14.35 20.51
C ASP A 175 -9.58 13.58 21.74
N ASP A 176 -10.89 13.59 21.99
CA ASP A 176 -11.52 12.79 23.06
C ASP A 176 -11.71 11.32 22.67
N LEU A 177 -11.35 10.95 21.43
CA LEU A 177 -11.40 9.59 20.87
C LEU A 177 -12.79 8.95 20.78
N ASP A 178 -13.85 9.69 21.10
CA ASP A 178 -15.24 9.23 21.09
C ASP A 178 -16.07 10.11 20.17
N ILE A 179 -16.60 9.53 19.09
CA ILE A 179 -17.51 10.21 18.15
C ILE A 179 -18.88 9.55 18.10
N LYS A 180 -19.15 8.59 19.01
CA LYS A 180 -20.28 7.69 18.93
C LYS A 180 -21.62 8.40 18.88
N ASP A 181 -21.83 9.39 19.74
CA ASP A 181 -23.09 10.14 19.78
C ASP A 181 -23.34 10.89 18.46
N GLN A 182 -22.29 11.49 17.89
CA GLN A 182 -22.35 12.21 16.60
C GLN A 182 -22.62 11.28 15.41
N VAL A 183 -22.19 10.02 15.50
CA VAL A 183 -22.44 8.99 14.49
C VAL A 183 -23.87 8.45 14.58
N VAL A 184 -24.38 8.22 15.79
CA VAL A 184 -25.76 7.73 16.01
C VAL A 184 -26.79 8.75 15.56
N ASP A 185 -26.52 10.03 15.79
CA ASP A 185 -27.43 11.12 15.47
C ASP A 185 -27.56 11.39 13.96
N ASN A 186 -26.63 10.92 13.12
CA ASN A 186 -26.65 11.19 11.68
C ASN A 186 -26.11 10.02 10.82
N ARG A 187 -27.03 9.14 10.40
CA ARG A 187 -26.71 7.96 9.57
C ARG A 187 -26.20 8.31 8.17
N GLU A 188 -26.77 9.31 7.50
CA GLU A 188 -26.32 9.72 6.15
C GLU A 188 -24.87 10.19 6.18
N LYS A 189 -24.52 10.99 7.19
CA LYS A 189 -23.15 11.46 7.42
C LYS A 189 -22.18 10.32 7.72
N LYS A 190 -22.62 9.30 8.48
CA LYS A 190 -21.83 8.09 8.73
C LYS A 190 -21.49 7.38 7.41
N GLU A 191 -22.49 7.16 6.56
CA GLU A 191 -22.31 6.47 5.27
C GLU A 191 -21.38 7.24 4.32
N GLU A 192 -21.52 8.57 4.27
CA GLU A 192 -20.64 9.46 3.49
C GLU A 192 -19.18 9.36 3.96
N VAL A 193 -18.93 9.49 5.28
CA VAL A 193 -17.59 9.37 5.87
C VAL A 193 -16.97 8.02 5.55
N VAL A 194 -17.72 6.94 5.75
CA VAL A 194 -17.24 5.57 5.49
C VAL A 194 -16.85 5.42 4.03
N GLY A 195 -17.68 5.90 3.10
CA GLY A 195 -17.39 5.88 1.67
C GLY A 195 -16.10 6.64 1.32
N ASN A 196 -15.94 7.85 1.86
CA ASN A 196 -14.75 8.68 1.62
C ASN A 196 -13.48 8.03 2.18
N ILE A 197 -13.53 7.49 3.41
CA ILE A 197 -12.39 6.81 4.03
C ILE A 197 -12.01 5.54 3.25
N GLN A 198 -12.98 4.75 2.79
CA GLN A 198 -12.69 3.59 1.95
C GLN A 198 -12.01 3.99 0.63
N GLN A 199 -12.42 5.10 0.01
CA GLN A 199 -11.74 5.62 -1.18
C GLN A 199 -10.30 6.05 -0.91
N ILE A 200 -10.06 6.73 0.22
CA ILE A 200 -8.72 7.15 0.66
C ILE A 200 -7.82 5.92 0.90
N ILE A 201 -8.33 4.90 1.60
CA ILE A 201 -7.53 3.74 1.99
C ILE A 201 -7.19 2.85 0.77
N PHE A 202 -8.19 2.51 -0.03
CA PHE A 202 -8.05 1.52 -1.10
C PHE A 202 -7.75 2.13 -2.48
N ASP A 203 -7.51 3.44 -2.54
CA ASP A 203 -7.24 4.17 -3.78
C ASP A 203 -8.30 3.90 -4.87
N ASN A 204 -9.57 3.77 -4.45
CA ASN A 204 -10.74 3.76 -5.34
C ASN A 204 -11.00 5.16 -5.95
N SER A 205 -9.94 5.92 -6.23
CA SER A 205 -10.02 6.98 -7.20
C SER A 205 -10.52 6.34 -8.49
N ILE A 206 -11.77 6.62 -8.83
CA ILE A 206 -12.20 6.52 -10.21
C ILE A 206 -11.17 7.36 -10.95
N ASN A 207 -10.29 6.70 -11.70
CA ASN A 207 -9.46 7.35 -12.70
C ASN A 207 -10.44 7.99 -13.68
N VAL A 208 -10.90 9.20 -13.38
CA VAL A 208 -11.44 10.12 -14.36
C VAL A 208 -10.23 10.56 -15.16
N GLY A 209 -9.72 9.64 -16.00
CA GLY A 209 -8.74 9.97 -17.01
C GLY A 209 -9.33 11.05 -17.90
N ASP A 210 -8.50 11.98 -18.34
CA ASP A 210 -8.80 13.19 -19.14
C ASP A 210 -9.47 12.92 -20.51
N ARG A 211 -10.10 11.76 -20.73
CA ARG A 211 -10.72 11.35 -22.00
C ARG A 211 -12.12 10.75 -21.87
N ASN A 212 -12.85 10.96 -20.78
CA ASN A 212 -14.29 10.71 -20.80
C ASN A 212 -14.99 11.83 -21.60
N LYS A 213 -15.23 11.57 -22.88
CA LYS A 213 -16.25 12.29 -23.64
C LYS A 213 -17.60 11.95 -23.01
N ILE A 214 -18.13 12.86 -22.20
CA ILE A 214 -19.51 12.77 -21.70
C ILE A 214 -20.43 12.80 -22.92
N GLY A 215 -21.01 11.64 -23.23
CA GLY A 215 -22.00 11.49 -24.28
C GLY A 215 -23.27 12.25 -23.91
N ARG A 216 -23.45 13.44 -24.50
CA ARG A 216 -24.69 14.24 -24.58
C ARG A 216 -25.63 14.11 -23.37
N SER A 217 -25.37 14.90 -22.32
CA SER A 217 -26.40 15.22 -21.33
C SER A 217 -27.53 16.03 -21.99
N LYS A 218 -28.77 15.60 -21.80
CA LYS A 218 -30.02 16.28 -22.23
C LYS A 218 -30.31 17.60 -21.49
N LEU A 219 -29.32 18.18 -20.81
CA LEU A 219 -29.45 19.42 -20.03
C LEU A 219 -29.32 20.69 -20.88
N GLY A 220 -28.92 20.58 -22.16
CA GLY A 220 -28.76 21.71 -23.07
C GLY A 220 -30.00 22.11 -23.89
N HIS A 221 -31.16 21.47 -23.70
CA HIS A 221 -32.31 21.68 -24.58
C HIS A 221 -33.33 22.73 -24.09
N TRP A 222 -32.98 23.55 -23.08
CA TRP A 222 -33.91 24.53 -22.49
C TRP A 222 -33.58 26.00 -22.81
N PHE A 223 -32.39 26.31 -23.32
CA PHE A 223 -32.01 27.67 -23.70
C PHE A 223 -31.41 27.72 -25.10
N GLY A 224 -32.24 28.04 -26.09
CA GLY A 224 -31.81 28.20 -27.47
C GLY A 224 -32.96 28.38 -28.46
N GLY A 225 -33.93 29.22 -28.12
CA GLY A 225 -34.88 29.75 -29.09
C GLY A 225 -34.32 31.02 -29.75
N GLY A 226 -34.60 31.19 -31.05
CA GLY A 226 -34.69 32.52 -31.65
C GLY A 226 -33.81 32.75 -32.88
N ARG A 227 -34.47 32.58 -34.04
CA ARG A 227 -34.18 33.13 -35.38
C ARG A 227 -32.96 32.63 -36.14
#